data_AF-A0A7I8MNE0-F1
#
_entry.id   AF-A0A7I8MNE0-F1
#
_cell.length_a   1.000
_cell.length_b   1.000
_cell.length_c   1.000
_cell.angle_alpha   90.00
_cell.angle_beta   90.00
_cell.angle_gamma   90.00
#
_symmetry.space_group_name_H-M   'P 1'
#
loop_
_entity.id
_entity.type
_entity.pdbx_description
1 polymer ?
#
loop_
_entity_poly.entity_id
_entity_poly.type
_entity_poly.pdbx_seq_one_letter_code
_entity_poly.pdbx_strand_id
1 'polypeptide(L)'
;MGLKPIKIIKILIRLTAIIGVVITFCNLKGCFLDENRQSVYNQLLQKSSEYSVPISNRGAKIFLDNFYFSKQLPADMRQSEIKGLILKWIAFGNNPPMSGTVHVEFTNGKRSTSVCRLDELKQWSFETPFYSWLGWWLLVISVTSEIVTDAIQYSGNKKKEKAALISR
;
A
#
# COMPACT_ATOMS: atom_id res chain seq x y z
N MET A 1 44.89 4.14 -14.22
CA MET A 1 43.46 4.55 -14.35
C MET A 1 42.63 3.70 -13.39
N GLY A 2 41.71 4.25 -12.57
CA GLY A 2 40.79 3.36 -11.83
C GLY A 2 40.00 3.87 -10.61
N LEU A 3 40.28 5.06 -10.04
CA LEU A 3 39.56 5.54 -8.84
C LEU A 3 38.32 6.42 -9.13
N LYS A 4 38.24 7.03 -10.33
CA LYS A 4 37.08 7.83 -10.75
C LYS A 4 35.76 7.03 -10.86
N PRO A 5 35.71 5.80 -11.43
CA PRO A 5 34.44 5.09 -11.59
C PRO A 5 33.82 4.65 -10.25
N ILE A 6 34.63 4.24 -9.27
CA ILE A 6 34.14 3.80 -7.96
C ILE A 6 33.49 4.96 -7.18
N LYS A 7 34.06 6.19 -7.27
CA LYS A 7 33.47 7.38 -6.64
C LYS A 7 32.09 7.71 -7.23
N ILE A 8 31.92 7.58 -8.54
CA ILE A 8 30.64 7.81 -9.22
C ILE A 8 29.60 6.78 -8.79
N ILE A 9 30.00 5.50 -8.70
CA ILE A 9 29.12 4.42 -8.23
C ILE A 9 28.66 4.67 -6.79
N LYS A 10 29.56 5.08 -5.88
CA LYS A 10 29.18 5.43 -4.50
C LYS A 10 28.20 6.61 -4.42
N ILE A 11 28.35 7.61 -5.28
CA ILE A 11 27.39 8.72 -5.35
C ILE A 11 26.01 8.21 -5.78
N LEU A 12 25.94 7.33 -6.78
CA LEU A 12 24.68 6.72 -7.22
C LEU A 12 24.03 5.89 -6.11
N ILE A 13 24.80 5.05 -5.40
CA ILE A 13 24.31 4.25 -4.27
C ILE A 13 23.67 5.16 -3.19
N ARG A 14 24.34 6.26 -2.85
CA ARG A 14 23.81 7.24 -1.87
C ARG A 14 22.54 7.93 -2.35
N LEU A 15 22.47 8.28 -3.64
CA LEU A 15 21.25 8.85 -4.22
C LEU A 15 20.08 7.85 -4.16
N THR A 16 20.33 6.58 -4.48
CA THR A 16 19.33 5.51 -4.36
C THR A 16 18.86 5.35 -2.91
N ALA A 17 19.77 5.43 -1.93
CA ALA A 17 19.42 5.39 -0.51
C ALA A 17 18.53 6.58 -0.11
N ILE A 18 18.89 7.80 -0.53
CA ILE A 18 18.10 9.02 -0.26
C ILE A 18 16.69 8.88 -0.84
N ILE A 19 16.56 8.41 -2.09
CA ILE A 19 15.25 8.17 -2.71
C ILE A 19 14.46 7.12 -1.91
N GLY A 20 15.10 6.03 -1.48
CA GLY A 20 14.48 5.01 -0.64
C GLY A 20 13.96 5.55 0.70
N VAL A 21 14.73 6.41 1.37
CA VAL A 21 14.31 7.09 2.61
C VAL A 21 13.10 7.99 2.34
N VAL A 22 13.14 8.81 1.28
CA VAL A 22 12.04 9.72 0.93
C VAL A 22 10.76 8.95 0.65
N ILE A 23 10.83 7.88 -0.16
CA ILE A 23 9.67 7.02 -0.46
C ILE A 23 9.13 6.40 0.84
N THR A 24 10.00 5.87 1.69
CA THR A 24 9.58 5.26 2.97
C THR A 24 8.90 6.28 3.88
N PHE A 25 9.44 7.49 3.98
CA PHE A 25 8.86 8.58 4.76
C PHE A 25 7.49 9.02 4.21
N CYS A 26 7.37 9.21 2.89
CA CYS A 26 6.11 9.52 2.22
C CYS A 26 5.07 8.42 2.43
N ASN A 27 5.47 7.15 2.41
CA ASN A 27 4.58 6.02 2.71
C ASN A 27 4.08 6.06 4.16
N LEU A 28 4.95 6.32 5.14
CA LEU A 28 4.57 6.47 6.54
C LEU A 28 3.62 7.66 6.79
N LYS A 29 3.78 8.73 6.02
CA LYS A 29 2.86 9.88 6.04
C LYS A 29 1.55 9.64 5.28
N GLY A 30 1.39 8.48 4.65
CA GLY A 30 0.20 8.15 3.88
C GLY A 30 0.09 8.90 2.55
N CYS A 31 1.19 9.46 2.03
CA CYS A 31 1.17 10.19 0.75
C CYS A 31 0.83 9.31 -0.46
N PHE A 32 0.93 7.98 -0.31
CA PHE A 32 0.58 7.01 -1.35
C PHE A 32 -0.77 6.34 -1.12
N LEU A 33 -1.57 6.80 -0.16
CA LEU A 33 -2.91 6.28 0.06
C LEU A 33 -3.79 6.55 -1.16
N ASP A 34 -4.60 5.56 -1.55
CA ASP A 34 -5.55 5.74 -2.64
C ASP A 34 -6.70 6.64 -2.18
N GLU A 35 -6.77 7.83 -2.76
CA GLU A 35 -7.81 8.83 -2.46
C GLU A 35 -9.22 8.27 -2.65
N ASN A 36 -9.44 7.33 -3.59
CA ASN A 36 -10.75 6.73 -3.81
C ASN A 36 -11.15 5.80 -2.66
N ARG A 37 -10.19 5.04 -2.12
CA ARG A 37 -10.43 4.15 -0.97
C ARG A 37 -10.68 4.97 0.29
N GLN A 38 -9.88 6.01 0.50
CA GLN A 38 -10.04 6.95 1.62
C GLN A 38 -11.36 7.72 1.52
N SER A 39 -11.75 8.15 0.32
CA SER A 39 -13.03 8.81 0.06
C SER A 39 -14.20 7.91 0.42
N VAL A 40 -14.19 6.63 -0.01
CA VAL A 40 -15.21 5.67 0.39
C VAL A 40 -15.24 5.48 1.90
N TYR A 41 -14.09 5.24 2.54
CA TYR A 41 -14.01 5.10 4.01
C TYR A 41 -14.58 6.31 4.77
N ASN A 42 -14.19 7.52 4.37
CA ASN A 42 -14.64 8.75 5.01
C ASN A 42 -16.13 8.99 4.80
N GLN A 43 -16.63 8.80 3.57
CA GLN A 43 -18.05 8.95 3.26
C GLN A 43 -18.90 7.95 4.06
N LEU A 44 -18.40 6.72 4.17
CA LEU A 44 -18.98 5.65 4.97
C LEU A 44 -18.99 5.96 6.48
N LEU A 45 -17.99 6.67 7.01
CA LEU A 45 -17.92 7.05 8.42
C LEU A 45 -18.68 8.32 8.81
N GLN A 46 -18.95 9.22 7.88
CA GLN A 46 -19.46 10.57 8.18
C GLN A 46 -20.93 10.64 8.60
N LYS A 47 -21.71 9.55 8.52
CA LYS A 47 -23.13 9.56 8.88
C LYS A 47 -23.47 8.50 9.92
N SER A 48 -24.25 8.93 10.92
CA SER A 48 -24.81 8.08 11.98
C SER A 48 -25.98 7.20 11.51
N SER A 49 -26.52 7.47 10.31
CA SER A 49 -27.58 6.69 9.65
C SER A 49 -27.02 5.80 8.52
N GLU A 50 -27.83 4.87 8.01
CA GLU A 50 -27.48 4.09 6.82
C GLU A 50 -27.01 5.02 5.69
N TYR A 51 -25.78 4.81 5.21
CA TYR A 51 -25.19 5.58 4.12
C TYR A 51 -24.88 4.65 2.95
N SER A 52 -25.26 5.08 1.73
CA SER A 52 -25.06 4.35 0.48
C SER A 52 -24.06 5.08 -0.42
N VAL A 53 -23.01 4.38 -0.84
CA VAL A 53 -22.06 4.82 -1.86
C VAL A 53 -22.45 4.17 -3.19
N PRO A 54 -22.73 4.94 -4.26
CA PRO A 54 -23.10 4.37 -5.54
C PRO A 54 -21.93 3.62 -6.19
N ILE A 55 -22.24 2.59 -6.98
CA ILE A 55 -21.24 1.79 -7.71
C ILE A 55 -20.42 2.60 -8.72
N SER A 56 -20.93 3.77 -9.14
CA SER A 56 -20.20 4.71 -9.99
C SER A 56 -18.97 5.31 -9.31
N ASN A 57 -18.87 5.24 -7.97
CA ASN A 57 -17.66 5.59 -7.25
C ASN A 57 -16.58 4.54 -7.50
N ARG A 58 -15.42 4.98 -8.01
CA ARG A 58 -14.28 4.09 -8.31
C ARG A 58 -13.82 3.29 -7.09
N GLY A 59 -13.83 3.89 -5.90
CA GLY A 59 -13.46 3.20 -4.66
C GLY A 59 -14.44 2.09 -4.30
N ALA A 60 -15.74 2.27 -4.57
CA ALA A 60 -16.76 1.24 -4.33
C ALA A 60 -16.57 0.03 -5.26
N LYS A 61 -16.19 0.29 -6.52
CA LYS A 61 -15.83 -0.77 -7.47
C LYS A 61 -14.60 -1.56 -7.00
N ILE A 62 -13.52 -0.87 -6.62
CA ILE A 62 -12.30 -1.50 -6.08
C ILE A 62 -12.62 -2.34 -4.84
N PHE A 63 -13.48 -1.83 -3.96
CA PHE A 63 -13.89 -2.54 -2.76
C PHE A 63 -14.64 -3.84 -3.08
N LEU A 64 -15.59 -3.79 -4.01
CA LEU A 64 -16.33 -4.99 -4.43
C LEU A 64 -15.39 -6.03 -5.08
N ASP A 65 -14.44 -5.61 -5.91
CA ASP A 65 -13.49 -6.54 -6.53
C ASP A 65 -12.69 -7.34 -5.49
N ASN A 66 -12.43 -6.75 -4.31
CA ASN A 66 -11.69 -7.39 -3.22
C ASN A 66 -12.56 -8.26 -2.31
N PHE A 67 -13.81 -7.86 -2.05
CA PHE A 67 -14.62 -8.44 -0.98
C PHE A 67 -15.92 -9.11 -1.45
N TYR A 68 -16.33 -8.93 -2.70
CA TYR A 68 -17.62 -9.43 -3.19
C TYR A 68 -17.47 -10.70 -4.03
N PHE A 69 -18.06 -11.79 -3.53
CA PHE A 69 -18.09 -13.08 -4.21
C PHE A 69 -19.51 -13.40 -4.72
N SER A 70 -19.78 -13.11 -6.00
CA SER A 70 -21.10 -13.32 -6.62
C SER A 70 -21.62 -14.76 -6.54
N LYS A 71 -20.72 -15.75 -6.48
CA LYS A 71 -21.06 -17.19 -6.38
C LYS A 71 -21.77 -17.57 -5.08
N GLN A 72 -21.63 -16.78 -4.02
CA GLN A 72 -22.25 -17.07 -2.70
C GLN A 72 -23.67 -16.52 -2.58
N LEU A 73 -24.14 -15.77 -3.57
CA LEU A 73 -25.46 -15.14 -3.51
C LEU A 73 -26.57 -16.10 -3.94
N PRO A 74 -27.80 -15.88 -3.43
CA PRO A 74 -29.02 -16.45 -3.97
C PRO A 74 -29.13 -16.22 -5.49
N ALA A 75 -29.70 -17.19 -6.22
CA ALA A 75 -29.74 -17.17 -7.69
C ALA A 75 -30.41 -15.92 -8.28
N ASP A 76 -31.43 -15.39 -7.60
CA ASP A 76 -32.17 -14.18 -7.93
C ASP A 76 -31.34 -12.89 -7.75
N MET A 77 -30.35 -12.88 -6.86
CA MET A 77 -29.44 -11.74 -6.67
C MET A 77 -28.25 -11.78 -7.63
N ARG A 78 -27.88 -12.95 -8.16
CA ARG A 78 -26.74 -13.09 -9.09
C ARG A 78 -26.93 -12.36 -10.41
N GLN A 79 -28.19 -12.22 -10.84
CA GLN A 79 -28.56 -11.53 -12.09
C GLN A 79 -28.93 -10.06 -11.85
N SER A 80 -29.04 -9.63 -10.60
CA SER A 80 -29.41 -8.28 -10.25
C SER A 80 -28.19 -7.36 -10.30
N GLU A 81 -28.35 -6.18 -10.88
CA GLU A 81 -27.28 -5.19 -10.93
C GLU A 81 -27.01 -4.61 -9.54
N ILE A 82 -25.73 -4.33 -9.27
CA ILE A 82 -25.29 -3.71 -8.01
C ILE A 82 -25.52 -2.21 -8.11
N LYS A 83 -26.29 -1.65 -7.17
CA LYS A 83 -26.54 -0.22 -7.05
C LYS A 83 -25.43 0.48 -6.26
N GLY A 84 -24.95 -0.14 -5.19
CA GLY A 84 -23.94 0.47 -4.33
C GLY A 84 -23.59 -0.32 -3.08
N LEU A 85 -22.85 0.33 -2.20
CA LEU A 85 -22.44 -0.17 -0.88
C LEU A 85 -23.19 0.59 0.19
N ILE A 86 -23.93 -0.11 1.05
CA ILE A 86 -24.56 0.44 2.24
C ILE A 86 -23.72 0.10 3.46
N LEU A 87 -23.75 0.97 4.46
CA LEU A 87 -23.08 0.71 5.71
C LEU A 87 -24.00 0.88 6.90
N LYS A 88 -23.87 -0.07 7.83
CA LYS A 88 -24.65 -0.10 9.06
C LYS A 88 -23.70 -0.12 10.25
N TRP A 89 -23.68 0.98 11.00
CA TRP A 89 -22.87 1.14 12.21
C TRP A 89 -23.68 0.92 13.49
N ILE A 90 -23.01 0.42 14.51
CA ILE A 90 -23.44 0.46 15.90
C ILE A 90 -22.56 1.51 16.60
N ALA A 91 -23.18 2.61 16.99
CA ALA A 91 -22.57 3.65 17.81
C ALA A 91 -23.30 3.71 19.16
N PHE A 92 -22.55 3.81 20.25
CA PHE A 92 -23.11 3.97 21.60
C PHE A 92 -22.95 5.42 22.06
N GLY A 93 -24.07 6.14 22.16
CA GLY A 93 -24.08 7.56 22.53
C GLY A 93 -23.41 8.44 21.46
N ASN A 94 -22.61 9.41 21.90
CA ASN A 94 -21.84 10.31 21.01
C ASN A 94 -20.45 9.77 20.63
N ASN A 95 -20.19 8.48 20.83
CA ASN A 95 -18.91 7.88 20.47
C ASN A 95 -18.82 7.60 18.96
N PRO A 96 -17.59 7.59 18.39
CA PRO A 96 -17.39 7.13 17.02
C PRO A 96 -17.91 5.69 16.83
N PRO A 97 -18.22 5.28 15.58
CA PRO A 97 -18.68 3.92 15.28
C PRO A 97 -17.73 2.87 15.89
N MET A 98 -18.27 1.99 16.74
CA MET A 98 -17.47 0.94 17.39
C MET A 98 -17.40 -0.33 16.54
N SER A 99 -18.47 -0.62 15.81
CA SER A 99 -18.55 -1.78 14.93
C SER A 99 -19.58 -1.52 13.83
N GLY A 100 -19.41 -2.16 12.69
CA GLY A 100 -20.43 -2.19 11.66
C GLY A 100 -20.07 -3.08 10.50
N THR A 101 -21.01 -3.18 9.59
CA THR A 101 -20.97 -4.10 8.46
C THR A 101 -21.35 -3.35 7.20
N VAL A 102 -20.60 -3.61 6.14
CA VAL A 102 -20.91 -3.14 4.80
C VAL A 102 -21.87 -4.14 4.15
N HIS A 103 -22.83 -3.63 3.40
CA HIS A 103 -23.83 -4.41 2.68
C HIS A 103 -23.78 -4.01 1.22
N VAL A 104 -24.03 -4.97 0.34
CA VAL A 104 -24.22 -4.65 -1.09
C VAL A 104 -25.69 -4.41 -1.32
N GLU A 105 -26.02 -3.27 -1.92
CA GLU A 105 -27.36 -2.90 -2.34
C GLU A 105 -27.53 -3.23 -3.82
N PHE A 106 -28.59 -3.96 -4.16
CA PHE A 106 -28.95 -4.30 -5.53
C PHE A 106 -30.05 -3.38 -6.04
N THR A 107 -30.17 -3.26 -7.36
CA THR A 107 -31.20 -2.44 -8.02
C THR A 107 -32.63 -2.91 -7.72
N ASN A 108 -32.81 -4.19 -7.40
CA ASN A 108 -34.09 -4.78 -6.97
C ASN A 108 -34.47 -4.48 -5.50
N GLY A 109 -33.69 -3.64 -4.79
CA GLY A 109 -33.92 -3.27 -3.40
C GLY A 109 -33.50 -4.33 -2.38
N LYS A 110 -33.05 -5.52 -2.81
CA LYS A 110 -32.49 -6.54 -1.93
C LYS A 110 -31.09 -6.15 -1.47
N ARG A 111 -30.70 -6.67 -0.31
CA ARG A 111 -29.39 -6.42 0.31
C ARG A 111 -28.70 -7.75 0.59
N SER A 112 -27.39 -7.81 0.38
CA SER A 112 -26.56 -8.94 0.83
C SER A 112 -25.66 -8.49 1.98
N THR A 113 -25.75 -9.22 3.09
CA THR A 113 -25.24 -8.81 4.41
C THR A 113 -23.79 -9.20 4.67
N SER A 114 -23.09 -9.76 3.70
CA SER A 114 -21.84 -10.48 3.94
C SER A 114 -20.57 -9.63 3.97
N VAL A 115 -20.63 -8.31 3.89
CA VAL A 115 -19.42 -7.56 3.49
C VAL A 115 -18.78 -6.84 4.67
N CYS A 116 -17.51 -7.17 4.90
CA CYS A 116 -16.45 -6.43 5.59
C CYS A 116 -16.79 -5.73 6.92
N ARG A 117 -16.05 -6.06 7.98
CA ARG A 117 -16.10 -5.36 9.27
C ARG A 117 -15.46 -3.97 9.18
N LEU A 118 -15.77 -3.08 10.15
CA LEU A 118 -15.14 -1.75 10.26
C LEU A 118 -13.61 -1.80 10.18
N ASP A 119 -12.99 -2.71 10.92
CA ASP A 119 -11.54 -2.83 10.99
C ASP A 119 -10.92 -3.28 9.67
N GLU A 120 -11.61 -4.18 8.98
CA GLU A 120 -11.22 -4.65 7.65
C GLU A 120 -11.37 -3.53 6.61
N LEU A 121 -12.44 -2.74 6.69
CA LEU A 121 -12.68 -1.57 5.85
C LEU A 121 -11.61 -0.50 6.08
N LYS A 122 -11.24 -0.28 7.35
CA LYS A 122 -10.14 0.60 7.74
C LYS A 122 -8.82 0.08 7.17
N GLN A 123 -8.48 -1.18 7.38
CA GLN A 123 -7.23 -1.74 6.87
C GLN A 123 -7.15 -1.64 5.35
N TRP A 124 -8.24 -1.93 4.65
CA TRP A 124 -8.33 -1.77 3.19
C TRP A 124 -8.14 -0.32 2.73
N SER A 125 -8.72 0.65 3.45
CA SER A 125 -8.59 2.06 3.07
C SER A 125 -7.16 2.58 3.27
N PHE A 126 -6.45 2.05 4.27
CA PHE A 126 -5.06 2.39 4.59
C PHE A 126 -4.02 1.55 3.83
N GLU A 127 -4.45 0.56 3.05
CA GLU A 127 -3.55 -0.26 2.26
C GLU A 127 -2.92 0.58 1.14
N THR A 128 -1.60 0.73 1.19
CA THR A 128 -0.85 1.47 0.18
C THR A 128 -0.48 0.57 -1.01
N PRO A 129 -0.53 1.09 -2.25
CA PRO A 129 -0.09 0.36 -3.43
C PRO A 129 1.39 -0.04 -3.34
N PHE A 130 1.83 -0.82 -4.35
CA PHE A 130 3.18 -1.38 -4.56
C PHE A 130 4.40 -0.55 -4.07
N TYR A 131 4.29 0.77 -4.02
CA TYR A 131 5.34 1.68 -3.54
C TYR A 131 5.74 1.46 -2.07
N SER A 132 4.88 0.84 -1.26
CA SER A 132 5.13 0.60 0.16
C SER A 132 6.34 -0.29 0.45
N TRP A 133 6.58 -1.28 -0.40
CA TRP A 133 7.73 -2.19 -0.29
C TRP A 133 8.92 -1.74 -1.14
N LEU A 134 8.69 -0.94 -2.17
CA LEU A 134 9.75 -0.42 -3.04
C LEU A 134 10.80 0.41 -2.29
N GLY A 135 10.36 1.27 -1.36
CA GLY A 135 11.27 2.06 -0.52
C GLY A 135 12.22 1.16 0.30
N TRP A 136 11.70 0.04 0.82
CA TRP A 136 12.48 -0.92 1.59
C TRP A 136 13.53 -1.62 0.74
N TRP A 137 13.17 -2.06 -0.47
CA TRP A 137 14.11 -2.68 -1.41
C TRP A 137 15.22 -1.73 -1.85
N LEU A 138 14.89 -0.46 -2.12
CA LEU A 138 15.89 0.54 -2.48
C LEU A 138 16.93 0.73 -1.37
N LEU A 139 16.49 0.73 -0.10
CA LEU A 139 17.39 0.81 1.04
C LEU A 139 18.28 -0.43 1.17
N VAL A 140 17.70 -1.64 1.07
CA VAL A 140 18.45 -2.91 1.12
C VAL A 140 19.51 -2.98 0.02
N ILE A 141 19.13 -2.66 -1.22
CA ILE A 141 20.04 -2.68 -2.38
C ILE A 141 21.16 -1.67 -2.17
N SER A 142 20.86 -0.49 -1.65
CA SER A 142 21.86 0.56 -1.43
C SER A 142 22.88 0.14 -0.37
N VAL A 143 22.43 -0.36 0.79
CA VAL A 143 23.32 -0.85 1.85
C VAL A 143 24.17 -2.01 1.38
N THR A 144 23.56 -2.99 0.71
CA THR A 144 24.26 -4.16 0.18
C THR A 144 25.31 -3.75 -0.86
N SER A 145 24.95 -2.82 -1.75
CA SER A 145 25.85 -2.31 -2.79
C SER A 145 27.02 -1.53 -2.20
N GLU A 146 26.81 -0.72 -1.15
CA GLU A 146 27.90 -0.02 -0.46
C GLU A 146 28.90 -1.03 0.12
N ILE A 147 28.41 -2.06 0.84
CA ILE A 147 29.24 -3.13 1.43
C ILE A 147 30.08 -3.84 0.35
N VAL A 148 29.46 -4.20 -0.78
CA VAL A 148 30.15 -4.88 -1.89
C VAL A 148 31.22 -3.97 -2.50
N THR A 149 30.92 -2.68 -2.72
CA THR A 149 31.91 -1.75 -3.27
C THR A 149 33.10 -1.54 -2.34
N ASP A 150 32.87 -1.50 -1.03
CA ASP A 150 33.94 -1.41 -0.03
C ASP A 150 34.81 -2.68 -0.01
N ALA A 151 34.19 -3.87 -0.07
CA ALA A 151 34.93 -5.14 -0.13
C ALA A 151 35.82 -5.24 -1.39
N ILE A 152 35.30 -4.80 -2.55
CA ILE A 152 36.07 -4.77 -3.81
C ILE A 152 37.25 -3.79 -3.68
N GLN A 153 37.03 -2.60 -3.12
CA GLN A 153 38.07 -1.60 -2.95
C GLN A 153 39.16 -2.08 -1.99
N TYR A 154 38.79 -2.72 -0.87
CA TYR A 154 39.72 -3.31 0.08
C TYR A 154 40.58 -4.42 -0.55
N SER A 155 39.97 -5.35 -1.28
CA SER A 155 40.67 -6.42 -2.00
C SER A 155 41.65 -5.87 -3.05
N GLY A 156 41.23 -4.84 -3.80
CA GLY A 156 42.07 -4.16 -4.77
C GLY A 156 43.30 -3.47 -4.16
N ASN A 157 43.13 -2.80 -3.01
CA ASN A 157 44.23 -2.14 -2.31
C ASN A 157 45.24 -3.17 -1.77
N LYS A 158 44.77 -4.28 -1.18
CA LYS A 158 45.64 -5.35 -0.66
C LYS A 158 46.50 -6.00 -1.76
N LYS A 159 45.96 -6.17 -2.97
CA LYS A 159 46.73 -6.66 -4.13
C LYS A 159 47.83 -5.68 -4.55
N LYS A 160 47.57 -4.37 -4.52
CA LYS A 160 48.56 -3.34 -4.86
C LYS A 160 49.70 -3.27 -3.84
N GLU A 161 49.38 -3.36 -2.55
CA GLU A 161 50.40 -3.40 -1.48
C GLU A 161 51.32 -4.62 -1.63
N LYS A 162 50.76 -5.80 -1.87
CA LYS A 162 51.56 -7.01 -2.14
C LYS A 162 52.45 -6.86 -3.37
N ALA A 163 51.95 -6.28 -4.46
CA ALA A 163 52.74 -6.05 -5.67
C ALA A 163 53.90 -5.06 -5.41
N ALA A 164 53.66 -4.00 -4.64
CA ALA A 164 54.68 -3.01 -4.29
C ALA A 164 55.79 -3.57 -3.38
N LEU A 165 55.47 -4.56 -2.54
CA LEU A 165 56.44 -5.26 -1.69
C LEU A 165 57.34 -6.23 -2.47
N ILE A 166 56.81 -6.87 -3.53
CA ILE A 166 57.58 -7.80 -4.39
C ILE A 166 58.51 -7.04 -5.35
N SER A 167 58.17 -5.79 -5.70
CA SER A 167 58.97 -4.94 -6.59
C SER A 167 60.11 -4.17 -5.89
N ARG A 168 60.30 -4.37 -4.59
CA ARG A 168 61.40 -3.79 -3.78
C ARG A 168 62.43 -4.87 -3.49
#